data_AF-A0A917PNQ7-F1
#
_entry.id   AF-A0A917PNQ7-F1
#
_cell.length_a   1.000
_cell.length_b   1.000
_cell.length_c   1.000
_cell.angle_alpha   90.00
_cell.angle_beta   90.00
_cell.angle_gamma   90.00
#
_symmetry.space_group_name_H-M   'P 1'
#
loop_
_entity.id
_entity.type
_entity.pdbx_description
1 polymer ?
#
loop_
_entity_poly.entity_id
_entity_poly.type
_entity_poly.pdbx_seq_one_letter_code
_entity_poly.pdbx_strand_id
1 'polypeptide(L)'
;MSFNSHKRKVLDESEPLEHRASHARSCALHVANTLALERDAVIELVAKETGVSLHSAESAAHLMAAFEALERIRVQAVQANA
;
A
#
# COMPACT_ATOMS: atom_id res chain seq x y z
N MET A 1 -8.20 -6.61 -10.60
CA MET A 1 -8.94 -6.31 -9.35
C MET A 1 -8.83 -4.80 -9.07
N SER A 2 -9.72 -4.22 -8.26
CA SER A 2 -9.66 -2.81 -7.86
C SER A 2 -8.88 -2.61 -6.56
N PHE A 3 -8.49 -1.36 -6.25
CA PHE A 3 -7.89 -1.00 -4.96
C PHE A 3 -8.71 -1.54 -3.78
N ASN A 4 -10.03 -1.32 -3.77
CA ASN A 4 -10.90 -1.78 -2.68
C ASN A 4 -10.98 -3.32 -2.57
N SER A 5 -10.78 -4.04 -3.67
CA SER A 5 -10.69 -5.50 -3.63
C SER A 5 -9.40 -5.97 -2.98
N HIS A 6 -8.27 -5.31 -3.27
CA HIS A 6 -7.00 -5.63 -2.63
C HIS A 6 -6.97 -5.18 -1.16
N LYS A 7 -7.49 -3.98 -0.84
CA LYS A 7 -7.63 -3.47 0.53
C LYS A 7 -8.32 -4.48 1.44
N ARG A 8 -9.46 -5.06 1.01
CA ARG A 8 -10.17 -6.07 1.78
C ARG A 8 -9.29 -7.27 2.15
N LYS A 9 -8.41 -7.70 1.24
CA LYS A 9 -7.48 -8.80 1.50
C LYS A 9 -6.25 -8.41 2.32
N VAL A 10 -5.83 -7.15 2.29
CA VAL A 10 -4.78 -6.65 3.20
C VAL A 10 -5.26 -6.69 4.66
N LEU A 11 -6.54 -6.38 4.87
CA LEU A 11 -7.20 -6.35 6.17
C LEU A 11 -7.69 -7.72 6.66
N ASP A 12 -7.55 -8.76 5.84
CA ASP A 12 -7.96 -10.11 6.22
C ASP A 12 -6.88 -10.75 7.10
N GLU A 13 -7.13 -10.78 8.41
CA GLU A 13 -6.19 -11.36 9.38
C GLU A 13 -6.13 -12.90 9.35
N SER A 14 -7.04 -13.55 8.61
CA SER A 14 -6.99 -15.00 8.40
C SER A 14 -5.96 -15.42 7.34
N GLU A 15 -5.49 -14.49 6.51
CA GLU A 15 -4.49 -14.74 5.47
C GLU A 15 -3.05 -14.58 6.00
N PRO A 16 -2.10 -15.40 5.49
CA PRO A 16 -0.67 -15.22 5.77
C PRO A 16 -0.18 -13.80 5.48
N LEU A 17 0.77 -13.32 6.30
CA LEU A 17 1.35 -11.98 6.16
C LEU A 17 1.87 -11.70 4.74
N GLU A 18 2.49 -12.70 4.10
CA GLU A 18 3.03 -12.59 2.73
C GLU A 18 1.94 -12.37 1.68
N HIS A 19 0.77 -13.00 1.84
CA HIS A 19 -0.38 -12.82 0.95
C HIS A 19 -0.95 -11.41 1.11
N ARG A 20 -1.11 -10.97 2.37
CA ARG A 20 -1.56 -9.61 2.71
C ARG A 20 -0.60 -8.55 2.15
N ALA A 21 0.72 -8.76 2.30
CA ALA A 21 1.75 -7.88 1.75
C ALA A 21 1.71 -7.83 0.22
N SER A 22 1.46 -8.96 -0.45
CA SER A 22 1.26 -9.00 -1.91
C SER A 22 0.08 -8.13 -2.34
N HIS A 23 -1.03 -8.19 -1.62
CA HIS A 23 -2.19 -7.32 -1.88
C HIS A 23 -1.90 -5.85 -1.58
N ALA A 24 -1.10 -5.53 -0.57
CA ALA A 24 -0.68 -4.16 -0.30
C ALA A 24 0.20 -3.60 -1.45
N ARG A 25 1.07 -4.42 -2.06
CA ARG A 25 1.82 -4.03 -3.26
C ARG A 25 0.91 -3.82 -4.48
N SER A 26 -0.16 -4.61 -4.62
CA SER A 26 -1.18 -4.35 -5.66
C SER A 26 -1.94 -3.04 -5.40
N CYS A 27 -2.25 -2.71 -4.14
CA CYS A 27 -2.76 -1.39 -3.78
C CYS A 27 -1.78 -0.27 -4.17
N ALA A 28 -0.48 -0.46 -3.93
CA ALA A 28 0.54 0.53 -4.30
C ALA A 28 0.59 0.76 -5.83
N LEU A 29 0.41 -0.28 -6.63
CA LEU A 29 0.31 -0.15 -8.09
C LEU A 29 -0.87 0.72 -8.51
N HIS A 30 -2.04 0.57 -7.88
CA HIS A 30 -3.19 1.42 -8.18
C HIS A 30 -2.93 2.90 -7.83
N VAL A 31 -2.27 3.17 -6.71
CA VAL A 31 -1.89 4.54 -6.32
C VAL A 31 -0.86 5.12 -7.29
N ALA A 32 0.12 4.32 -7.69
CA ALA A 32 1.15 4.69 -8.66
C ALA A 32 0.55 5.09 -10.01
N ASN A 33 -0.42 4.31 -10.51
CA ASN A 33 -1.16 4.65 -11.73
C ASN A 33 -1.91 5.99 -11.62
N THR A 34 -2.48 6.33 -10.45
CA THR A 34 -3.13 7.63 -10.23
C THR A 34 -2.14 8.79 -10.23
N LEU A 35 -0.92 8.56 -9.77
CA LEU A 35 0.14 9.57 -9.69
C LEU A 35 1.04 9.63 -10.94
N ALA A 36 0.81 8.77 -11.94
CA ALA A 36 1.73 8.55 -13.06
C ALA A 36 3.17 8.25 -12.62
N LEU A 37 3.31 7.46 -11.55
CA LEU A 37 4.59 6.99 -11.00
C LEU A 37 4.76 5.48 -11.19
N GLU A 38 5.99 5.01 -11.04
CA GLU A 38 6.27 3.58 -10.88
C GLU A 38 5.82 3.06 -9.52
N ARG A 39 5.36 1.81 -9.47
CA ARG A 39 4.93 1.17 -8.21
C ARG A 39 6.00 1.26 -7.12
N ASP A 40 7.24 0.99 -7.49
CA ASP A 40 8.35 0.97 -6.53
C ASP A 40 8.67 2.37 -5.99
N ALA A 41 8.43 3.44 -6.77
CA ALA A 41 8.52 4.81 -6.27
C ALA A 41 7.48 5.10 -5.18
N VAL A 42 6.25 4.59 -5.32
CA VAL A 42 5.23 4.70 -4.26
C VAL A 42 5.60 3.88 -3.03
N ILE A 43 6.17 2.68 -3.21
CA ILE A 43 6.65 1.85 -2.10
C ILE A 43 7.80 2.56 -1.35
N GLU A 44 8.71 3.22 -2.07
CA GLU A 44 9.77 4.04 -1.46
C GLU A 44 9.21 5.25 -0.71
N LEU A 45 8.17 5.91 -1.21
CA LEU A 45 7.50 7.00 -0.49
C LEU A 45 6.90 6.50 0.84
N VAL A 46 6.22 5.36 0.81
CA VAL A 46 5.70 4.72 2.03
C VAL A 46 6.83 4.39 3.01
N ALA A 47 7.95 3.83 2.52
CA ALA A 47 9.10 3.51 3.35
C ALA A 47 9.76 4.76 3.93
N LYS A 48 9.83 5.87 3.19
CA LYS A 48 10.32 7.17 3.68
C LYS A 48 9.43 7.75 4.78
N GLU A 49 8.11 7.58 4.69
CA GLU A 49 7.16 8.06 5.72
C GLU A 49 7.15 7.20 6.99
N THR A 50 7.33 5.89 6.87
CA THR A 50 7.06 4.95 7.98
C THR A 50 8.28 4.19 8.49
N GLY A 51 9.39 4.20 7.74
CA GLY A 51 10.52 3.31 7.97
C GLY A 51 10.26 1.85 7.55
N VAL A 52 9.07 1.54 7.01
CA VAL A 52 8.67 0.17 6.65
C VAL A 52 8.42 0.06 5.15
N SER A 53 9.06 -0.93 4.51
CA SER A 53 8.81 -1.25 3.10
C SER A 53 7.71 -2.31 2.93
N LEU A 54 6.80 -2.09 1.97
CA LEU A 54 5.79 -3.08 1.57
C LEU A 54 6.38 -4.34 0.90
N HIS A 55 7.66 -4.31 0.51
CA HIS A 55 8.37 -5.51 0.05
C HIS A 55 8.74 -6.44 1.20
N SER A 56 9.02 -5.90 2.39
CA SER A 56 9.65 -6.63 3.49
C SER A 56 9.01 -6.34 4.85
N ALA A 57 7.68 -6.26 4.91
CA ALA A 57 6.98 -6.09 6.17
C ALA A 57 7.21 -7.33 7.07
N GLU A 58 7.90 -7.13 8.20
CA GLU A 58 8.30 -8.22 9.12
C GLU A 58 7.20 -8.65 10.10
N SER A 59 6.13 -7.86 10.22
CA SER A 59 5.01 -8.14 11.11
C SER A 59 3.70 -7.57 10.55
N ALA A 60 2.57 -8.04 11.10
CA ALA A 60 1.26 -7.47 10.77
C ALA A 60 1.19 -5.97 11.13
N ALA A 61 1.79 -5.56 12.26
CA ALA A 61 1.84 -4.16 12.66
C ALA A 61 2.65 -3.30 11.66
N HIS A 62 3.81 -3.79 11.20
CA HIS A 62 4.59 -3.14 10.16
C HIS A 62 3.79 -3.00 8.87
N LEU A 63 3.13 -4.08 8.42
CA LEU A 63 2.31 -4.05 7.22
C LEU A 63 1.17 -3.03 7.34
N MET A 64 0.51 -2.96 8.50
CA MET A 64 -0.58 -2.02 8.72
C MET A 64 -0.11 -0.57 8.74
N ALA A 65 1.00 -0.27 9.41
CA ALA A 65 1.58 1.08 9.42
C ALA A 65 1.95 1.56 8.01
N ALA A 66 2.60 0.69 7.21
CA ALA A 66 2.94 0.98 5.82
C ALA A 66 1.67 1.13 4.95
N PHE A 67 0.66 0.29 5.15
CA PHE A 67 -0.59 0.35 4.41
C PHE A 67 -1.42 1.61 4.72
N GLU A 68 -1.45 2.05 5.98
CA GLU A 68 -2.10 3.30 6.38
C GLU A 68 -1.44 4.52 5.73
N ALA A 69 -0.10 4.53 5.63
CA ALA A 69 0.62 5.56 4.89
C ALA A 69 0.26 5.56 3.40
N LEU A 70 0.20 4.38 2.78
CA LEU A 70 -0.26 4.24 1.40
C LEU A 70 -1.68 4.79 1.20
N GLU A 71 -2.60 4.57 2.14
CA GLU A 71 -3.95 5.14 2.07
C GLU A 71 -3.94 6.67 2.15
N ARG A 72 -3.08 7.27 3.00
CA ARG A 72 -2.92 8.74 3.04
C ARG A 72 -2.42 9.30 1.72
N ILE A 73 -1.37 8.69 1.15
CA ILE A 73 -0.84 9.07 -0.17
C ILE A 73 -1.94 8.98 -1.23
N ARG A 74 -2.73 7.90 -1.23
CA ARG A 74 -3.85 7.74 -2.17
C ARG A 74 -4.89 8.84 -2.04
N VAL A 75 -5.31 9.18 -0.81
CA VAL A 75 -6.32 10.22 -0.58
C VAL A 75 -5.81 11.57 -1.07
N GLN A 76 -4.55 11.90 -0.78
CA GLN A 76 -3.92 13.13 -1.28
C GLN A 76 -3.83 13.15 -2.81
N ALA A 77 -3.46 12.02 -3.44
CA ALA A 77 -3.41 11.88 -4.90
C ALA A 77 -4.78 12.12 -5.56
N VAL A 78 -5.85 11.58 -4.97
CA VAL A 78 -7.21 11.79 -5.46
C VAL A 78 -7.64 13.26 -5.30
N GLN A 79 -7.29 13.90 -4.18
CA GLN A 79 -7.61 15.32 -3.94
C GLN A 79 -6.83 16.27 -4.85
N ALA A 80 -5.58 15.96 -5.19
CA ALA A 80 -4.77 16.78 -6.08
C ALA A 80 -5.21 16.71 -7.55
N ASN A 81 -5.93 15.66 -7.93
CA ASN A 81 -6.41 15.41 -9.29
C ASN A 81 -7.92 15.69 -9.47
N ALA A 82 -8.60 16.19 -8.43
CA ALA A 82 -10.03 16.53 -8.42
C ALA A 82 -10.24 18.02 -8.69
#